data_AF-A0A958JRA4-F1
#
_entry.id   AF-A0A958JRA4-F1
#
_cell.length_a   1.000
_cell.length_b   1.000
_cell.length_c   1.000
_cell.angle_alpha   90.00
_cell.angle_beta   90.00
_cell.angle_gamma   90.00
#
_symmetry.space_group_name_H-M   'P 1'
#
loop_
_entity.id
_entity.type
_entity.pdbx_description
1 polymer ?
#
loop_
_entity_poly.entity_id
_entity_poly.type
_entity_poly.pdbx_seq_one_letter_code
_entity_poly.pdbx_strand_id
1 'polypeptide(L)'
;MVSPDKNSRRDDADTPIGNGGDIEKARADLPKEDLGALGMESILEVDVDQFLGTLVADYRSACQALLLEYQENIGPMRVLKPVVRSGTLPSGAEFSVHGFGCRFTQPDGTIVEWEKGIDGRTDMIEPHRLADFAESKGISQFASPDYNLRLLQKAVELGKAEAGNSGLQNNVFFLA
;
A
#
# COMPACT_ATOMS: atom_id res chain seq x y z
N MET A 1 40.02 19.95 -40.27
CA MET A 1 38.76 19.84 -41.03
C MET A 1 37.99 18.67 -40.45
N VAL A 2 36.86 18.94 -39.80
CA VAL A 2 35.98 17.94 -39.18
C VAL A 2 34.70 17.87 -40.00
N SER A 3 34.33 16.68 -40.41
CA SER A 3 32.99 16.30 -40.88
C SER A 3 32.59 15.04 -40.10
N PRO A 4 31.34 14.59 -40.15
CA PRO A 4 30.14 15.19 -39.54
C PRO A 4 29.41 14.13 -38.66
N ASP A 5 28.30 14.45 -37.98
CA ASP A 5 27.08 13.62 -38.13
C ASP A 5 25.83 14.19 -37.45
N LYS A 6 24.83 14.41 -38.31
CA LYS A 6 23.42 13.98 -38.25
C LYS A 6 22.72 13.97 -36.89
N ASN A 7 22.02 15.06 -36.64
CA ASN A 7 20.90 15.12 -35.71
C ASN A 7 19.64 14.55 -36.40
N SER A 8 19.33 13.27 -36.18
CA SER A 8 18.03 12.68 -36.52
C SER A 8 17.20 12.56 -35.25
N ARG A 9 16.28 13.50 -35.03
CA ARG A 9 15.22 13.34 -34.03
C ARG A 9 14.11 12.50 -34.65
N ARG A 10 13.92 11.30 -34.10
CA ARG A 10 12.73 10.49 -34.32
C ARG A 10 11.67 10.94 -33.32
N ASP A 11 10.52 11.32 -33.85
CA ASP A 11 9.22 11.14 -33.21
C ASP A 11 9.07 9.67 -32.82
N ASP A 12 8.49 9.39 -31.64
CA ASP A 12 7.71 8.17 -31.33
C ASP A 12 7.38 8.15 -29.82
N ALA A 13 6.08 8.23 -29.50
CA ALA A 13 5.34 7.21 -28.75
C ALA A 13 4.24 7.82 -27.86
N ASP A 14 3.09 8.07 -28.48
CA ASP A 14 1.80 7.80 -27.84
C ASP A 14 1.77 6.34 -27.39
N THR A 15 1.69 6.10 -26.09
CA THR A 15 1.32 4.78 -25.57
C THR A 15 -0.08 4.92 -24.96
N PRO A 16 -1.08 4.18 -25.45
CA PRO A 16 -2.44 4.26 -24.92
C PRO A 16 -2.47 3.65 -23.52
N ILE A 17 -2.97 4.42 -22.56
CA ILE A 17 -3.30 3.94 -21.20
C ILE A 17 -4.43 2.90 -21.37
N GLY A 18 -4.16 1.66 -20.94
CA GLY A 18 -5.04 0.53 -21.07
C GLY A 18 -6.44 0.80 -20.51
N ASN A 19 -7.44 0.41 -21.30
CA ASN A 19 -8.87 0.50 -21.00
C ASN A 19 -9.24 -0.27 -19.72
N GLY A 20 -10.20 0.25 -18.96
CA GLY A 20 -10.75 -0.29 -17.70
C GLY A 20 -11.45 -1.66 -17.77
N GLY A 21 -10.96 -2.59 -18.59
CA GLY A 21 -11.37 -4.00 -18.61
C GLY A 21 -10.59 -4.89 -17.63
N ASP A 22 -9.46 -4.41 -17.08
CA ASP A 22 -8.60 -5.22 -16.20
C ASP A 22 -9.12 -5.29 -14.75
N ILE A 23 -10.02 -4.40 -14.34
CA ILE A 23 -10.58 -4.38 -12.98
C ILE A 23 -11.56 -5.55 -12.77
N GLU A 24 -12.39 -5.89 -13.76
CA GLU A 24 -13.33 -7.01 -13.63
C GLU A 24 -12.62 -8.37 -13.64
N LYS A 25 -11.45 -8.47 -14.27
CA LYS A 25 -10.67 -9.71 -14.32
C LYS A 25 -9.92 -9.96 -13.00
N ALA A 26 -9.47 -8.91 -12.32
CA ALA A 26 -8.81 -9.01 -11.02
C ALA A 26 -9.71 -9.58 -9.90
N ARG A 27 -11.05 -9.46 -10.02
CA ARG A 27 -12.00 -10.09 -9.09
C ARG A 27 -12.01 -11.63 -9.17
N ALA A 28 -11.63 -12.21 -10.31
CA ALA A 28 -11.79 -13.63 -10.57
C ALA A 28 -10.60 -14.49 -10.08
N ASP A 29 -9.43 -13.88 -9.84
CA ASP A 29 -8.17 -14.59 -9.62
C ASP A 29 -7.67 -14.57 -8.17
N LEU A 30 -8.55 -14.31 -7.19
CA LEU A 30 -8.19 -14.48 -5.79
C LEU A 30 -7.87 -15.97 -5.52
N PRO A 31 -6.70 -16.29 -4.91
CA PRO A 31 -6.34 -17.66 -4.60
C PRO A 31 -7.36 -18.26 -3.63
N LYS A 32 -8.06 -19.31 -4.09
CA LYS A 32 -8.97 -20.13 -3.27
C LYS A 32 -8.17 -21.13 -2.44
N GLU A 33 -7.22 -20.65 -1.66
CA GLU A 33 -6.54 -21.52 -0.70
C GLU A 33 -7.53 -21.96 0.38
N ASP A 34 -7.42 -23.23 0.77
CA ASP A 34 -8.35 -23.91 1.67
C ASP A 34 -8.29 -23.27 3.08
N LEU A 35 -9.17 -22.30 3.31
CA LEU A 35 -9.22 -21.43 4.49
C LEU A 35 -9.49 -22.19 5.81
N GLY A 36 -9.77 -23.50 5.77
CA GLY A 36 -10.14 -24.31 6.93
C GLY A 36 -8.98 -24.77 7.83
N ALA A 37 -7.72 -24.75 7.36
CA ALA A 37 -6.65 -25.50 8.04
C ALA A 37 -5.90 -24.77 9.19
N LEU A 38 -6.24 -23.52 9.51
CA LEU A 38 -5.52 -22.69 10.50
C LEU A 38 -6.33 -22.30 11.74
N GLY A 39 -7.35 -23.08 12.15
CA GLY A 39 -7.94 -22.95 13.49
C GLY A 39 -8.56 -21.58 13.83
N MET A 40 -9.15 -20.89 12.85
CA MET A 40 -9.86 -19.61 13.02
C MET A 40 -11.28 -19.71 12.45
N GLU A 41 -12.11 -20.56 13.06
CA GLU A 41 -13.48 -20.80 12.61
C GLU A 41 -14.39 -19.61 12.98
N SER A 42 -14.75 -18.82 11.96
CA SER A 42 -15.63 -17.64 11.94
C SER A 42 -15.00 -16.29 12.34
N ILE A 43 -14.70 -15.47 11.32
CA ILE A 43 -14.60 -14.02 11.46
C ILE A 43 -16.02 -13.46 11.48
N LEU A 44 -16.36 -12.72 12.53
CA LEU A 44 -17.67 -12.09 12.68
C LEU A 44 -17.67 -10.69 12.09
N GLU A 45 -18.85 -10.17 11.73
CA GLU A 45 -18.99 -8.79 11.24
C GLU A 45 -18.49 -7.76 12.28
N VAL A 46 -18.69 -8.04 13.57
CA VAL A 46 -18.18 -7.23 14.67
C VAL A 46 -16.64 -7.14 14.65
N ASP A 47 -15.96 -8.23 14.29
CA ASP A 47 -14.50 -8.25 14.18
C ASP A 47 -14.02 -7.38 13.01
N VAL A 48 -14.77 -7.38 11.91
CA VAL A 48 -14.49 -6.53 10.73
C VAL A 48 -14.69 -5.06 11.08
N ASP A 49 -15.79 -4.69 11.73
CA ASP A 49 -16.03 -3.29 12.10
C ASP A 49 -15.01 -2.78 13.11
N GLN A 50 -14.62 -3.60 14.09
CA GLN A 50 -13.55 -3.27 15.01
C GLN A 50 -12.22 -3.11 14.25
N PHE A 51 -11.86 -4.05 13.38
CA PHE A 51 -10.65 -4.00 12.57
C PHE A 51 -10.59 -2.74 11.69
N LEU A 52 -11.66 -2.43 10.97
CA LEU A 52 -11.75 -1.26 10.10
C LEU A 52 -11.74 0.05 10.90
N GLY A 53 -12.54 0.12 11.96
CA GLY A 53 -12.72 1.33 12.76
C GLY A 53 -11.55 1.65 13.68
N THR A 54 -10.72 0.67 14.03
CA THR A 54 -9.55 0.87 14.90
C THR A 54 -8.26 0.83 14.10
N LEU A 55 -7.81 -0.36 13.71
CA LEU A 55 -6.48 -0.54 13.11
C LEU A 55 -6.35 0.18 11.78
N VAL A 56 -7.30 -0.01 10.86
CA VAL A 56 -7.21 0.56 9.51
C VAL A 56 -7.35 2.08 9.54
N ALA A 57 -8.27 2.62 10.35
CA ALA A 57 -8.44 4.05 10.51
C ALA A 57 -7.18 4.73 11.11
N ASP A 58 -6.61 4.13 12.16
CA ASP A 58 -5.36 4.59 12.76
C ASP A 58 -4.20 4.57 11.78
N TYR A 59 -4.03 3.45 11.08
CA TYR A 59 -2.97 3.25 10.09
C TYR A 59 -3.05 4.30 8.99
N ARG A 60 -4.24 4.52 8.41
CA ARG A 60 -4.44 5.54 7.36
C ARG A 60 -4.13 6.94 7.84
N SER A 61 -4.57 7.28 9.06
CA SER A 61 -4.30 8.59 9.66
C SER A 61 -2.80 8.81 9.84
N ALA A 62 -2.07 7.79 10.30
CA ALA A 62 -0.62 7.84 10.43
C ALA A 62 0.09 7.98 9.08
N CYS A 63 -0.31 7.20 8.07
CA CYS A 63 0.20 7.32 6.70
C CYS A 63 0.02 8.75 6.16
N GLN A 64 -1.19 9.31 6.26
CA GLN A 64 -1.49 10.64 5.74
C GLN A 64 -0.66 11.73 6.41
N ALA A 65 -0.53 11.68 7.74
CA ALA A 65 0.25 12.66 8.49
C ALA A 65 1.74 12.64 8.08
N LEU A 66 2.34 11.46 8.01
CA LEU A 66 3.77 11.31 7.68
C LEU A 66 4.06 11.61 6.21
N LEU A 67 3.14 11.27 5.30
CA LEU A 67 3.27 11.62 3.88
C LEU A 67 3.18 13.12 3.66
N LEU A 68 2.27 13.81 4.35
CA LEU A 68 2.16 15.26 4.27
C LEU A 68 3.45 15.92 4.77
N GLU A 69 3.92 15.53 5.96
CA GLU A 69 5.16 16.05 6.52
C GLU A 69 6.37 15.80 5.60
N TYR A 70 6.47 14.59 5.03
CA TYR A 70 7.51 14.27 4.07
C TYR A 70 7.45 15.18 2.84
N GLN A 71 6.26 15.39 2.26
CA GLN A 71 6.10 16.23 1.07
C GLN A 71 6.45 17.69 1.33
N GLU A 72 6.12 18.22 2.51
CA GLU A 72 6.41 19.59 2.92
C GLU A 72 7.90 19.83 3.17
N ASN A 73 8.61 18.85 3.73
CA ASN A 73 10.00 19.03 4.18
C ASN A 73 11.05 18.48 3.21
N ILE A 74 10.72 17.41 2.48
CA ILE A 74 11.66 16.71 1.60
C ILE A 74 11.29 16.90 0.12
N GLY A 75 10.01 17.12 -0.17
CA GLY A 75 9.48 17.32 -1.53
C GLY A 75 8.75 16.09 -2.09
N PRO A 76 8.18 16.20 -3.31
CA PRO A 76 7.34 15.15 -3.86
C PRO A 76 8.13 13.87 -4.13
N MET A 77 7.54 12.71 -3.80
CA MET A 77 8.04 11.41 -4.24
C MET A 77 7.94 11.30 -5.77
N ARG A 78 9.01 11.66 -6.48
CA ARG A 78 9.15 11.49 -7.92
C ARG A 78 9.86 10.18 -8.19
N VAL A 79 9.09 9.14 -8.50
CA VAL A 79 9.60 7.81 -8.82
C VAL A 79 10.15 7.81 -10.24
N LEU A 80 11.47 7.81 -10.42
CA LEU A 80 12.09 7.43 -11.70
C LEU A 80 13.48 6.77 -11.58
N LYS A 81 14.07 6.64 -10.38
CA LYS A 81 15.33 5.89 -10.18
C LYS A 81 15.30 5.19 -8.81
N PRO A 82 15.98 4.04 -8.66
CA PRO A 82 16.17 3.37 -7.38
C PRO A 82 17.14 4.16 -6.49
N VAL A 83 16.75 5.39 -6.14
CA VAL A 83 17.47 6.18 -5.15
C VAL A 83 16.85 5.83 -3.82
N VAL A 84 17.48 4.87 -3.14
CA VAL A 84 17.24 4.66 -1.70
C VAL A 84 17.59 5.97 -1.02
N ARG A 85 16.60 6.65 -0.44
CA ARG A 85 16.78 7.86 0.34
C ARG A 85 16.27 7.58 1.74
N SER A 86 17.10 7.87 2.72
CA SER A 86 16.71 7.85 4.13
C SER A 86 17.02 9.17 4.81
N GLY A 87 16.39 9.40 5.95
CA GLY A 87 16.60 10.59 6.77
C GLY A 87 15.63 10.65 7.93
N THR A 88 15.51 11.84 8.53
CA THR A 88 14.64 12.09 9.68
C THR A 88 13.77 13.32 9.39
N LEU A 89 12.48 13.22 9.67
CA LEU A 89 11.51 14.30 9.58
C LEU A 89 11.60 15.22 10.82
N PRO A 90 11.05 16.45 10.76
CA PRO A 90 10.97 17.35 11.92
C PRO A 90 10.29 16.72 13.15
N SER A 91 9.31 15.85 12.96
CA SER A 91 8.67 15.04 14.01
C SER A 91 9.60 14.07 14.72
N GLY A 92 10.82 13.86 14.20
CA GLY A 92 11.75 12.84 14.65
C GLY A 92 11.52 11.48 14.01
N ALA A 93 10.49 11.32 13.17
CA ALA A 93 10.27 10.08 12.44
C ALA A 93 11.39 9.82 11.43
N GLU A 94 11.97 8.62 11.47
CA GLU A 94 12.91 8.17 10.46
C GLU A 94 12.14 7.72 9.21
N PHE A 95 12.67 8.02 8.03
CA PHE A 95 12.07 7.58 6.76
C PHE A 95 13.08 6.81 5.91
N SER A 96 12.57 5.90 5.09
CA SER A 96 13.31 5.19 4.04
C SER A 96 12.42 5.00 2.82
N VAL A 97 12.83 5.58 1.69
CA VAL A 97 12.11 5.50 0.41
C VAL A 97 12.58 4.28 -0.38
N HIS A 98 11.63 3.46 -0.82
CA HIS A 98 11.87 2.24 -1.60
C HIS A 98 10.95 2.17 -2.82
N GLY A 99 11.49 2.37 -4.03
CA GLY A 99 10.72 2.28 -5.27
C GLY A 99 9.52 3.26 -5.29
N PHE A 100 8.30 2.72 -5.22
CA PHE A 100 7.03 3.47 -5.21
C PHE A 100 6.49 3.77 -3.80
N GLY A 101 7.19 3.33 -2.75
CA GLY A 101 6.76 3.46 -1.37
C GLY A 101 7.77 4.13 -0.44
N CYS A 102 7.33 4.36 0.79
CA CYS A 102 8.13 4.87 1.88
C CYS A 102 7.75 4.14 3.17
N ARG A 103 8.78 3.75 3.93
CA ARG A 103 8.66 3.29 5.30
C ARG A 103 9.04 4.41 6.25
N PHE A 104 8.26 4.55 7.32
CA PHE A 104 8.49 5.48 8.40
C PHE A 104 8.57 4.72 9.73
N THR A 105 9.47 5.15 10.59
CA THR A 105 9.56 4.71 11.98
C THR A 105 9.43 5.93 12.87
N GLN A 106 8.34 6.03 13.62
CA GLN A 106 8.11 7.13 14.55
C GLN A 106 9.03 7.02 15.80
N PRO A 107 9.22 8.11 16.56
CA PRO A 107 10.08 8.08 17.76
C PRO A 107 9.66 7.07 18.83
N ASP A 108 8.38 6.70 18.88
CA ASP A 108 7.84 5.70 19.80
C ASP A 108 8.04 4.25 19.30
N GLY A 109 8.67 4.07 18.13
CA GLY A 109 8.88 2.78 17.49
C GLY A 109 7.74 2.33 16.56
N THR A 110 6.66 3.09 16.45
CA THR A 110 5.56 2.77 15.53
C THR A 110 6.04 2.78 14.08
N ILE A 111 5.80 1.69 13.35
CA ILE A 111 6.20 1.52 11.96
C ILE A 111 5.00 1.76 11.06
N VAL A 112 5.14 2.66 10.10
CA VAL A 112 4.14 2.96 9.08
C VAL A 112 4.78 2.78 7.72
N GLU A 113 4.29 1.84 6.93
CA GLU A 113 4.77 1.66 5.56
C GLU A 113 3.66 2.02 4.59
N TRP A 114 4.00 2.66 3.49
CA TRP A 114 3.02 3.08 2.51
C TRP A 114 3.57 2.95 1.09
N GLU A 115 2.72 2.63 0.13
CA GLU A 115 3.06 2.63 -1.29
C GLU A 115 1.96 3.28 -2.12
N LYS A 116 2.38 3.90 -3.22
CA LYS A 116 1.47 4.48 -4.21
C LYS A 116 0.96 3.39 -5.15
N GLY A 117 -0.35 3.26 -5.29
CA GLY A 117 -0.96 2.43 -6.32
C GLY A 117 -0.57 2.90 -7.73
N ILE A 118 -0.61 1.99 -8.71
CA ILE A 118 -0.32 2.31 -10.13
C ILE A 118 -1.29 3.36 -10.68
N ASP A 119 -2.54 3.32 -10.24
CA ASP A 119 -3.59 4.31 -10.53
C ASP A 119 -3.38 5.65 -9.80
N GLY A 120 -2.34 5.75 -8.99
CA GLY A 120 -1.95 6.91 -8.23
C GLY A 120 -2.65 7.06 -6.89
N ARG A 121 -3.49 6.10 -6.50
CA ARG A 121 -4.15 6.08 -5.18
C ARG A 121 -3.14 5.92 -4.06
N THR A 122 -3.45 6.55 -2.93
CA THR A 122 -2.62 6.55 -1.72
C THR A 122 -3.33 5.94 -0.52
N ASP A 123 -4.54 5.43 -0.70
CA ASP A 123 -5.36 4.80 0.32
C ASP A 123 -5.31 3.26 0.25
N MET A 124 -4.29 2.73 -0.43
CA MET A 124 -4.01 1.31 -0.55
C MET A 124 -3.72 0.68 0.82
N ILE A 125 -4.36 -0.45 1.09
CA ILE A 125 -4.21 -1.24 2.31
C ILE A 125 -3.68 -2.63 1.94
N GLU A 126 -2.63 -3.06 2.61
CA GLU A 126 -2.01 -4.39 2.43
C GLU A 126 -1.95 -5.13 3.77
N PRO A 127 -2.29 -6.44 3.82
CA PRO A 127 -2.37 -7.19 5.06
C PRO A 127 -1.08 -7.22 5.90
N HIS A 128 0.08 -7.32 5.24
CA HIS A 128 1.37 -7.37 5.92
C HIS A 128 1.75 -6.02 6.53
N ARG A 129 1.45 -4.89 5.86
CA ARG A 129 1.70 -3.56 6.42
C ARG A 129 0.83 -3.25 7.63
N LEU A 130 -0.42 -3.72 7.61
CA LEU A 130 -1.28 -3.66 8.79
C LEU A 130 -0.74 -4.52 9.94
N ALA A 131 -0.16 -5.67 9.63
CA ALA A 131 0.44 -6.55 10.63
C ALA A 131 1.67 -5.90 11.28
N ASP A 132 2.60 -5.36 10.47
CA ASP A 132 3.77 -4.62 10.96
C ASP A 132 3.36 -3.41 11.81
N PHE A 133 2.35 -2.66 11.36
CA PHE A 133 1.81 -1.52 12.13
C PHE A 133 1.21 -1.98 13.46
N ALA A 134 0.37 -3.03 13.45
CA ALA A 134 -0.23 -3.60 14.64
C ALA A 134 0.82 -4.10 15.63
N GLU A 135 1.82 -4.84 15.14
CA GLU A 135 2.93 -5.34 15.95
C GLU A 135 3.73 -4.19 16.58
N SER A 136 4.05 -3.15 15.81
CA SER A 136 4.78 -1.99 16.31
C SER A 136 4.01 -1.20 17.39
N LYS A 137 2.67 -1.25 17.37
CA LYS A 137 1.79 -0.69 18.40
C LYS A 137 1.53 -1.65 19.58
N GLY A 138 2.04 -2.87 19.55
CA GLY A 138 1.75 -3.90 20.55
C GLY A 138 0.33 -4.48 20.48
N ILE A 139 -0.36 -4.36 19.34
CA ILE A 139 -1.71 -4.85 19.09
C ILE A 139 -1.62 -6.28 18.55
N SER A 140 -1.32 -7.24 19.43
CA SER A 140 -1.04 -8.64 19.05
C SER A 140 -2.15 -9.34 18.27
N GLN A 141 -3.42 -8.95 18.50
CA GLN A 141 -4.57 -9.52 17.81
C GLN A 141 -4.54 -9.33 16.29
N PHE A 142 -3.87 -8.29 15.78
CA PHE A 142 -3.78 -7.98 14.34
C PHE A 142 -2.36 -8.10 13.78
N ALA A 143 -1.43 -8.69 14.54
CA ALA A 143 -0.04 -8.88 14.12
C ALA A 143 0.15 -10.03 13.10
N SER A 144 -0.93 -10.68 12.67
CA SER A 144 -0.89 -11.75 11.66
C SER A 144 -1.35 -11.21 10.29
N PRO A 145 -0.48 -11.24 9.26
CA PRO A 145 -0.86 -10.88 7.90
C PRO A 145 -2.03 -11.71 7.36
N ASP A 146 -2.05 -13.02 7.64
CA ASP A 146 -3.10 -13.93 7.17
C ASP A 146 -4.45 -13.60 7.82
N TYR A 147 -4.44 -13.23 9.10
CA TYR A 147 -5.65 -12.79 9.78
C TYR A 147 -6.19 -11.48 9.20
N ASN A 148 -5.32 -10.50 8.98
CA ASN A 148 -5.68 -9.24 8.35
C ASN A 148 -6.20 -9.44 6.91
N LEU A 149 -5.60 -10.38 6.15
CA LEU A 149 -6.07 -10.74 4.81
C LEU A 149 -7.51 -11.24 4.84
N ARG A 150 -7.82 -12.17 5.75
CA ARG A 150 -9.19 -12.70 5.88
C ARG A 150 -10.19 -11.63 6.34
N LEU A 151 -9.81 -10.74 7.24
CA LEU A 151 -10.64 -9.61 7.66
C LEU A 151 -10.93 -8.65 6.49
N LEU A 152 -9.93 -8.36 5.66
CA LEU A 152 -10.09 -7.53 4.46
C LEU A 152 -10.95 -8.22 3.40
N GLN A 153 -10.75 -9.51 3.15
CA GLN A 153 -11.62 -10.30 2.27
C GLN A 153 -13.07 -10.29 2.77
N LYS A 154 -13.28 -10.42 4.08
CA LYS A 154 -14.61 -10.33 4.68
C LYS A 154 -15.22 -8.93 4.54
N ALA A 155 -14.42 -7.88 4.70
CA ALA A 155 -14.85 -6.51 4.44
C ALA A 155 -15.31 -6.31 2.98
N VAL A 156 -14.64 -6.95 2.01
CA VAL A 156 -15.06 -6.96 0.59
C VAL A 156 -16.40 -7.67 0.41
N GLU A 157 -16.58 -8.85 1.01
CA GLU A 157 -17.87 -9.57 0.97
C GLU A 157 -19.03 -8.75 1.53
N LEU A 158 -18.76 -7.95 2.57
CA LEU A 158 -19.73 -7.06 3.21
C LEU A 158 -19.90 -5.71 2.49
N GLY A 159 -19.15 -5.46 1.41
CA GLY A 159 -19.19 -4.19 0.67
C GLY A 159 -18.58 -3.00 1.42
N LYS A 160 -17.75 -3.24 2.44
CA LYS A 160 -17.02 -2.22 3.22
C LYS A 160 -15.62 -1.94 2.65
N ALA A 161 -15.16 -2.78 1.72
CA ALA A 161 -13.90 -2.63 1.02
C ALA A 161 -14.00 -3.15 -0.43
N GLU A 162 -13.02 -2.80 -1.24
CA GLU A 162 -12.83 -3.25 -2.61
C GLU A 162 -11.47 -3.93 -2.74
N ALA A 163 -11.44 -5.08 -3.39
CA ALA A 163 -10.17 -5.71 -3.78
C ALA A 163 -9.58 -4.97 -4.99
N GLY A 164 -8.28 -4.75 -4.95
CA GLY A 164 -7.52 -4.10 -6.00
C GLY A 164 -6.28 -4.88 -6.40
N ASN A 165 -5.57 -4.37 -7.40
CA ASN A 165 -4.30 -4.90 -7.88
C ASN A 165 -3.34 -3.73 -8.07
N SER A 166 -2.14 -3.79 -7.47
CA SER A 166 -1.10 -2.78 -7.65
C SER A 166 -0.13 -3.11 -8.78
N GLY A 167 -0.39 -4.13 -9.59
CA GLY A 167 0.47 -4.63 -10.68
C GLY A 167 1.79 -5.27 -10.22
N LEU A 168 2.21 -5.01 -8.97
CA LEU A 168 3.39 -5.59 -8.32
C LEU A 168 3.03 -6.61 -7.25
N GLN A 169 1.81 -6.54 -6.69
CA GLN A 169 1.36 -7.42 -5.63
C GLN A 169 -0.11 -7.84 -5.81
N ASN A 170 -0.38 -9.09 -5.45
CA ASN A 170 -1.73 -9.60 -5.21
C ASN A 170 -2.09 -9.31 -3.74
N ASN A 171 -3.36 -8.98 -3.44
CA ASN A 171 -3.90 -8.63 -2.10
C ASN A 171 -3.79 -7.16 -1.68
N VAL A 172 -4.15 -6.27 -2.60
CA VAL A 172 -4.38 -4.85 -2.30
C VAL A 172 -5.86 -4.63 -2.03
N PHE A 173 -6.17 -3.80 -1.04
CA PHE A 173 -7.54 -3.44 -0.69
C PHE A 173 -7.70 -1.93 -0.57
N PHE A 174 -8.91 -1.46 -0.86
CA PHE A 174 -9.34 -0.08 -0.70
C PHE A 174 -10.62 -0.04 0.11
N LEU A 175 -10.83 0.95 0.98
CA LEU A 175 -12.13 1.09 1.65
C LEU A 175 -13.16 1.66 0.66
N ALA A 176 -14.40 1.17 0.75
CA ALA A 176 -15.54 1.61 -0.06
C ALA A 176 -16.13 2.93 0.44
#